data_AF-A0A0B1SQX3-F1
#
_entry.id   AF-A0A0B1SQX3-F1
#
_cell.length_a   1.000
_cell.length_b   1.000
_cell.length_c   1.000
_cell.angle_alpha   90.00
_cell.angle_beta   90.00
_cell.angle_gamma   90.00
#
_symmetry.space_group_name_H-M   'P 1'
#
loop_
_entity.id
_entity.type
_entity.pdbx_description
1 polymer ?
#
loop_
_entity_poly.entity_id
_entity_poly.type
_entity_poly.pdbx_seq_one_letter_code
_entity_poly.pdbx_strand_id
1 'polypeptide(L)'
;MVVYPEDLGSVEVEVPINIALIKYWGKRDEELILPVNSSVSLNIDALVARTRVSCSMSITDSVKINDTVVDLEKNKRFRRCFDGQAARVVVFLADWWSGVQEVKNPVSIVLVNLHLQQVLPEEFWPELRAVIVVLDEAEKEVGSSIGMRRSMETSELLKHRAHAVVPERIKRITLALKERNFDEFARITMADSNQLHAVCLDTFPPLKVSPLFIASTCAL
;
A
#
# COMPACT_ATOMS: atom_id res chain seq x y z
N MET A 1 -36.69 -5.38 30.15
CA MET A 1 -36.42 -5.62 28.72
C MET A 1 -35.59 -4.45 28.24
N VAL A 2 -34.29 -4.62 28.00
CA VAL A 2 -33.43 -3.55 27.49
C VAL A 2 -33.67 -3.49 25.98
N VAL A 3 -34.31 -2.42 25.53
CA VAL A 3 -34.48 -2.14 24.09
C VAL A 3 -33.19 -1.47 23.65
N TYR A 4 -32.35 -2.19 22.92
CA TYR A 4 -31.20 -1.59 22.28
C TYR A 4 -31.69 -0.78 21.07
N PRO A 5 -31.11 0.41 20.80
CA PRO A 5 -31.42 1.15 19.59
C PRO A 5 -31.05 0.30 18.36
N GLU A 6 -31.91 0.32 17.34
CA GLU A 6 -31.69 -0.42 16.09
C GLU A 6 -30.46 0.08 15.32
N ASP A 7 -30.11 1.36 15.50
CA ASP A 7 -28.91 1.99 14.98
C ASP A 7 -27.83 2.02 16.06
N LEU A 8 -26.73 1.30 15.83
CA LEU A 8 -25.58 1.23 16.74
C LEU A 8 -24.57 2.36 16.45
N GLY A 9 -24.88 3.24 15.48
CA GLY A 9 -24.09 4.41 15.12
C GLY A 9 -23.24 4.20 13.87
N SER A 10 -22.55 5.27 13.47
CA SER A 10 -21.61 5.26 12.37
C SER A 10 -20.31 5.98 12.73
N VAL A 11 -19.21 5.48 12.19
CA VAL A 11 -17.88 6.09 12.30
C VAL A 11 -17.38 6.37 10.89
N GLU A 12 -16.78 7.53 10.71
CA GLU A 12 -16.13 7.91 9.47
C GLU A 12 -14.64 8.09 9.70
N VAL A 13 -13.83 7.53 8.80
CA VAL A 13 -12.38 7.60 8.86
C VAL A 13 -11.84 7.98 7.50
N GLU A 14 -10.84 8.85 7.49
CA GLU A 14 -10.05 9.18 6.31
C GLU A 14 -8.68 8.52 6.43
N VAL A 15 -8.25 7.88 5.35
CA VAL A 15 -6.94 7.21 5.29
C VAL A 15 -6.16 7.78 4.11
N PRO A 16 -4.93 8.30 4.32
CA PRO A 16 -4.10 8.81 3.25
C PRO A 16 -3.63 7.69 2.32
N ILE A 17 -3.37 8.03 1.06
CA ILE A 17 -2.67 7.10 0.16
C ILE A 17 -1.19 7.01 0.53
N ASN A 18 -0.50 6.02 -0.03
CA ASN A 18 0.95 5.92 0.08
C ASN A 18 1.62 5.62 -1.26
N ILE A 19 2.87 6.09 -1.40
CA ILE A 19 3.75 5.80 -2.53
C ILE A 19 4.91 4.95 -2.05
N ALA A 20 5.06 3.76 -2.65
CA ALA A 20 6.19 2.88 -2.34
C ALA A 20 7.52 3.47 -2.84
N LEU A 21 8.49 3.61 -1.95
CA LEU A 21 9.88 3.96 -2.20
C LEU A 21 10.70 2.69 -2.51
N ILE A 22 10.48 1.64 -1.72
CA ILE A 22 10.92 0.27 -2.00
C ILE A 22 9.67 -0.56 -2.31
N LYS A 23 9.62 -1.16 -3.50
CA LYS A 23 8.38 -1.72 -4.05
C LYS A 23 8.03 -3.10 -3.48
N TYR A 24 6.75 -3.28 -3.16
CA TYR A 24 6.12 -4.56 -2.92
C TYR A 24 5.80 -5.25 -4.26
N TRP A 25 6.45 -6.38 -4.54
CA TRP A 25 6.18 -7.18 -5.74
C TRP A 25 6.50 -8.66 -5.52
N GLY A 26 5.50 -9.52 -5.69
CA GLY A 26 5.58 -10.95 -5.36
C GLY A 26 5.04 -11.29 -3.96
N LYS A 27 4.40 -12.46 -3.85
CA LYS A 27 3.88 -13.01 -2.59
C LYS A 27 4.45 -14.42 -2.39
N ARG A 28 4.92 -14.72 -1.18
CA ARG A 28 5.26 -16.10 -0.80
C ARG A 28 4.05 -16.90 -0.34
N ASP A 29 3.00 -16.20 0.08
CA ASP A 29 1.72 -16.77 0.47
C ASP A 29 0.60 -15.85 -0.04
N GLU A 30 -0.22 -16.33 -0.98
CA GLU A 30 -1.32 -15.54 -1.53
C GLU A 30 -2.54 -15.48 -0.62
N GLU A 31 -2.73 -16.51 0.21
CA GLU A 31 -3.86 -16.61 1.11
C GLU A 31 -3.72 -15.58 2.22
N LEU A 32 -2.55 -15.55 2.85
CA LEU A 32 -2.20 -14.61 3.90
C LEU A 32 -1.64 -13.28 3.36
N ILE A 33 -1.44 -13.17 2.04
CA ILE A 33 -0.91 -11.99 1.35
C ILE A 33 0.50 -11.64 1.87
N LEU A 34 1.32 -12.65 2.17
CA LEU A 34 2.66 -12.43 2.70
C LEU A 34 3.64 -12.06 1.59
N PRO A 35 4.34 -10.91 1.69
CA PRO A 35 5.32 -10.50 0.70
C PRO A 35 6.51 -11.45 0.61
N VAL A 36 7.15 -11.48 -0.56
CA VAL A 36 8.50 -12.07 -0.69
C VAL A 36 9.60 -11.16 -0.14
N ASN A 37 9.39 -9.85 -0.14
CA ASN A 37 10.32 -8.86 0.40
C ASN A 37 9.59 -7.76 1.17
N SER A 38 10.26 -7.19 2.17
CA SER A 38 9.73 -5.99 2.83
C SER A 38 9.67 -4.80 1.86
N SER A 39 8.82 -3.83 2.14
CA SER A 39 8.67 -2.60 1.36
C SER A 39 8.68 -1.37 2.25
N VAL A 40 8.96 -0.21 1.68
CA VAL A 40 8.98 1.09 2.36
C VAL A 40 8.14 2.05 1.55
N SER A 41 7.23 2.79 2.17
CA SER A 41 6.38 3.78 1.51
C SER A 41 6.33 5.11 2.24
N LEU A 42 5.96 6.16 1.50
CA LEU A 42 5.68 7.51 1.98
C LEU A 42 4.17 7.73 1.90
N ASN A 43 3.51 8.05 3.02
CA ASN A 43 2.11 8.47 2.99
C ASN A 43 2.01 9.85 2.34
N ILE A 44 0.91 10.15 1.65
CA ILE A 44 0.64 11.45 1.04
C ILE A 44 -0.77 11.88 1.42
N ASP A 45 -0.88 13.10 1.91
CA ASP A 45 -2.08 13.70 2.48
C ASP A 45 -2.97 14.40 1.47
N ALA A 46 -2.41 14.72 0.31
CA ALA A 46 -3.14 15.36 -0.79
C ALA A 46 -4.32 14.51 -1.30
N LEU A 47 -4.32 13.19 -1.07
CA LEU A 47 -5.35 12.25 -1.52
C LEU A 47 -5.71 11.27 -0.39
N VAL A 48 -6.99 11.21 -0.04
CA VAL A 48 -7.51 10.34 1.03
C VAL A 48 -8.66 9.46 0.53
N ALA A 49 -8.73 8.25 1.08
CA ALA A 49 -9.91 7.41 1.00
C ALA A 49 -10.78 7.64 2.25
N ARG A 50 -11.99 8.15 2.05
CA ARG A 50 -12.99 8.34 3.11
C ARG A 50 -13.88 7.11 3.19
N THR A 51 -13.94 6.48 4.36
CA THR A 51 -14.73 5.29 4.62
C THR A 51 -15.68 5.54 5.77
N ARG A 52 -16.96 5.28 5.56
CA ARG A 52 -17.97 5.26 6.62
C ARG A 52 -18.34 3.82 6.94
N VAL A 53 -18.30 3.46 8.21
CA VAL A 53 -18.77 2.18 8.74
C VAL A 53 -19.99 2.46 9.61
N SER A 54 -21.12 1.83 9.28
CA SER A 54 -22.34 1.91 10.07
C SER A 54 -22.68 0.51 10.59
N CYS A 55 -23.16 0.42 11.82
CA CYS A 55 -23.56 -0.85 12.43
C CYS A 55 -25.03 -0.79 12.85
N SER A 56 -25.77 -1.87 12.63
CA SER A 56 -27.17 -2.02 13.03
C SER A 56 -27.48 -3.48 13.26
N MET A 57 -28.41 -3.79 14.17
CA MET A 57 -28.85 -5.16 14.42
C MET A 57 -29.66 -5.78 13.28
N SER A 58 -30.08 -4.96 12.31
CA SER A 58 -31.03 -5.35 11.25
C SER A 58 -30.39 -5.39 9.85
N ILE A 59 -29.08 -5.14 9.74
CA ILE A 59 -28.37 -5.01 8.45
C ILE A 59 -27.48 -6.22 8.21
N THR A 60 -27.61 -6.82 7.02
CA THR A 60 -26.62 -7.77 6.48
C THR A 60 -25.41 -7.00 5.98
N ASP A 61 -24.20 -7.55 6.18
CA ASP A 61 -22.95 -6.96 5.69
C ASP A 61 -23.07 -6.54 4.22
N SER A 62 -22.74 -5.27 3.96
CA SER A 62 -22.73 -4.71 2.62
C SER A 62 -21.61 -3.67 2.48
N VAL A 63 -21.07 -3.54 1.28
CA VAL A 63 -20.02 -2.57 0.96
C VAL A 63 -20.42 -1.80 -0.28
N LYS A 64 -20.20 -0.49 -0.26
CA LYS A 64 -20.31 0.38 -1.45
C LYS A 64 -19.00 1.11 -1.66
N ILE A 65 -18.56 1.21 -2.91
CA ILE A 65 -17.42 2.04 -3.32
C ILE A 65 -17.94 3.00 -4.37
N ASN A 66 -17.84 4.31 -4.11
CA ASN A 66 -18.38 5.35 -4.98
C ASN A 66 -19.83 5.04 -5.41
N ASP A 67 -20.69 4.80 -4.41
CA ASP A 67 -22.11 4.42 -4.54
C ASP A 67 -22.40 3.09 -5.24
N THR A 68 -21.40 2.39 -5.74
CA THR A 68 -21.55 1.09 -6.39
C THR A 68 -21.47 -0.03 -5.36
N VAL A 69 -22.50 -0.87 -5.30
CA VAL A 69 -22.55 -2.03 -4.40
C VAL A 69 -21.53 -3.08 -4.84
N VAL A 70 -20.71 -3.53 -3.90
CA VAL A 70 -19.73 -4.59 -4.11
C VAL A 70 -20.37 -5.94 -3.82
N ASP A 71 -20.22 -6.88 -4.76
CA ASP A 71 -20.58 -8.28 -4.57
C ASP A 71 -19.58 -8.97 -3.63
N LEU A 72 -20.00 -9.22 -2.40
CA LEU A 72 -19.17 -9.82 -1.34
C LEU A 72 -18.85 -11.29 -1.58
N GLU A 73 -19.63 -12.01 -2.40
CA GLU A 73 -19.32 -13.41 -2.76
C GLU A 73 -18.15 -13.47 -3.73
N LYS A 74 -18.08 -12.52 -4.67
CA LYS A 74 -16.96 -12.41 -5.61
C LYS A 74 -15.71 -11.80 -4.96
N ASN A 75 -15.88 -10.95 -3.95
CA ASN A 75 -14.77 -10.25 -3.31
C ASN A 75 -14.49 -10.75 -1.89
N LYS A 76 -13.85 -11.93 -1.80
CA LYS A 76 -13.48 -12.59 -0.54
C LYS A 76 -12.61 -11.74 0.40
N ARG A 77 -12.00 -10.65 -0.09
CA ARG A 77 -11.16 -9.77 0.74
C ARG A 77 -11.97 -9.05 1.80
N PHE A 78 -13.18 -8.57 1.47
CA PHE A 78 -14.02 -7.87 2.44
C PHE A 78 -14.49 -8.78 3.58
N ARG A 79 -14.87 -10.03 3.26
CA ARG A 79 -15.20 -11.03 4.29
C ARG A 79 -14.05 -11.27 5.26
N ARG A 80 -12.83 -11.44 4.73
CA ARG A 80 -11.65 -11.57 5.59
C ARG A 80 -11.44 -10.36 6.51
N CYS A 81 -11.77 -9.15 6.05
CA CYS A 81 -11.70 -7.95 6.89
C CYS A 81 -12.74 -7.99 8.01
N PHE A 82 -13.99 -8.38 7.71
CA PHE A 82 -15.07 -8.49 8.69
C PHE A 82 -14.83 -9.61 9.71
N ASP A 83 -14.26 -10.73 9.27
CA ASP A 83 -13.91 -11.87 10.12
C ASP A 83 -12.64 -11.63 10.97
N GLY A 84 -11.99 -10.46 10.84
CA GLY A 84 -10.75 -10.13 11.54
C GLY A 84 -9.50 -10.89 11.07
N GLN A 85 -9.59 -11.60 9.94
CA GLN A 85 -8.52 -12.45 9.40
C GLN A 85 -7.65 -11.78 8.35
N ALA A 86 -8.11 -10.67 7.74
CA ALA A 86 -7.24 -9.82 6.95
C ALA A 86 -6.25 -9.19 7.93
N ALA A 87 -5.01 -9.69 7.95
CA ALA A 87 -3.92 -9.18 8.76
C ALA A 87 -3.98 -7.65 8.78
N ARG A 88 -4.48 -7.09 9.89
CA ARG A 88 -4.52 -5.66 10.20
C ARG A 88 -4.66 -4.82 8.94
N VAL A 89 -5.87 -4.74 8.38
CA VAL A 89 -6.21 -3.65 7.47
C VAL A 89 -5.77 -2.38 8.16
N VAL A 90 -4.69 -1.75 7.69
CA VAL A 90 -4.27 -0.46 8.20
C VAL A 90 -5.16 0.58 7.56
N VAL A 91 -6.41 0.59 8.03
CA VAL A 91 -6.94 1.82 8.57
C VAL A 91 -6.15 2.04 9.86
N PHE A 92 -5.75 3.27 10.16
CA PHE A 92 -5.37 3.63 11.52
C PHE A 92 -6.56 3.31 12.46
N LEU A 93 -6.71 2.05 12.85
CA LEU A 93 -7.46 1.67 14.02
C LEU A 93 -6.52 1.97 15.18
N ALA A 94 -6.45 3.27 15.51
CA ALA A 94 -6.23 3.68 16.87
C ALA A 94 -7.21 2.87 17.74
N ASP A 95 -6.64 2.08 18.63
CA ASP A 95 -7.22 1.45 19.81
C ASP A 95 -8.76 1.43 19.88
N TRP A 96 -9.33 0.26 19.57
CA TRP A 96 -10.63 -0.14 20.08
C TRP A 96 -10.53 -0.40 21.61
N TRP A 97 -10.32 0.67 22.40
CA TRP A 97 -10.79 0.80 23.79
C TRP A 97 -10.75 2.24 24.36
N SER A 98 -10.38 3.27 23.62
CA SER A 98 -10.43 4.62 24.17
C SER A 98 -10.68 5.66 23.10
N GLY A 99 -11.95 6.05 22.92
CA GLY A 99 -12.38 7.31 22.30
C GLY A 99 -11.68 7.69 21.00
N VAL A 100 -12.34 7.44 19.88
CA VAL A 100 -11.88 7.81 18.52
C VAL A 100 -11.42 9.27 18.50
N GLN A 101 -10.12 9.49 18.31
CA GLN A 101 -9.58 10.78 17.88
C GLN A 101 -9.34 10.74 16.37
N GLU A 102 -9.80 11.80 15.71
CA GLU A 102 -9.66 12.09 14.30
C GLU A 102 -8.17 12.10 13.91
N VAL A 103 -7.73 11.17 13.06
CA VAL A 103 -6.38 11.18 12.47
C VAL A 103 -6.42 12.01 11.19
N LYS A 104 -6.46 13.33 11.33
CA LYS A 104 -5.89 14.22 10.33
C LYS A 104 -4.39 14.10 10.51
N ASN A 105 -3.58 13.75 9.51
CA ASN A 105 -2.15 14.07 9.53
C ASN A 105 -1.37 13.71 8.24
N PRO A 106 -0.53 14.62 7.73
CA PRO A 106 0.13 14.46 6.46
C PRO A 106 1.55 13.88 6.46
N VAL A 107 1.73 12.72 5.79
CA VAL A 107 3.03 12.16 5.37
C VAL A 107 3.88 11.45 6.45
N SER A 108 3.62 10.17 6.73
CA SER A 108 4.51 9.28 7.49
C SER A 108 5.17 8.19 6.63
N ILE A 109 6.35 7.71 7.04
CA ILE A 109 7.08 6.64 6.34
C ILE A 109 6.82 5.31 7.02
N VAL A 110 6.43 4.29 6.26
CA VAL A 110 6.03 2.98 6.78
C VAL A 110 6.87 1.86 6.18
N LEU A 111 7.41 1.00 7.05
CA LEU A 111 8.01 -0.28 6.67
C LEU A 111 6.93 -1.37 6.73
N VAL A 112 6.78 -2.13 5.65
CA VAL A 112 5.85 -3.28 5.58
C VAL A 112 6.65 -4.57 5.51
N ASN A 113 6.49 -5.44 6.50
CA ASN A 113 6.90 -6.85 6.43
C ASN A 113 5.72 -7.76 6.77
N LEU A 114 5.64 -8.28 8.00
CA LEU A 114 4.43 -8.92 8.57
C LEU A 114 3.55 -7.94 9.35
N HIS A 115 4.14 -6.81 9.75
CA HIS A 115 3.50 -5.72 10.48
C HIS A 115 3.92 -4.39 9.87
N LEU A 116 3.10 -3.37 10.06
CA LEU A 116 3.46 -2.00 9.74
C LEU A 116 4.23 -1.39 10.89
N GLN A 117 5.35 -0.74 10.57
CA GLN A 117 6.12 0.04 11.52
C GLN A 117 6.36 1.43 10.92
N GLN A 118 5.97 2.46 11.67
CA GLN A 118 6.34 3.82 11.34
C GLN A 118 7.85 3.99 11.52
N VAL A 119 8.53 4.44 10.46
CA VAL A 119 9.98 4.66 10.46
C VAL A 119 10.29 6.07 10.93
N LEU A 120 9.53 7.06 10.45
CA LEU A 120 9.67 8.47 10.82
C LEU A 120 8.29 9.15 10.84
N PRO A 121 8.10 10.13 11.75
CA PRO A 121 6.90 10.97 11.76
C PRO A 121 6.97 12.06 10.68
N GLU A 122 5.84 12.70 10.41
CA GLU A 122 5.70 13.68 9.33
C GLU A 122 6.53 14.95 9.52
N GLU A 123 6.64 15.38 10.77
CA GLU A 123 7.36 16.59 11.15
C GLU A 123 8.88 16.38 11.01
N PHE A 124 9.31 15.14 10.74
CA PHE A 124 10.71 14.81 10.63
C PHE A 124 11.37 15.40 9.37
N TRP A 125 10.66 15.51 8.25
CA TRP A 125 11.25 16.06 7.01
C TRP A 125 10.27 16.98 6.28
N PRO A 126 9.96 18.16 6.86
CA PRO A 126 8.89 19.04 6.37
C PRO A 126 9.20 19.71 5.03
N GLU A 127 10.42 19.61 4.51
CA GLU A 127 10.82 20.10 3.19
C GLU A 127 10.61 19.07 2.07
N LEU A 128 10.43 17.78 2.41
CA LEU A 128 10.22 16.74 1.40
C LEU A 128 8.88 16.96 0.69
N ARG A 129 8.90 16.97 -0.64
CA ARG A 129 7.70 17.17 -1.47
C ARG A 129 7.57 16.01 -2.46
N ALA A 130 6.33 15.67 -2.79
CA ALA A 130 6.02 14.73 -3.85
C ALA A 130 5.19 15.44 -4.92
N VAL A 131 5.59 15.28 -6.18
CA VAL A 131 4.83 15.78 -7.34
C VAL A 131 4.32 14.57 -8.10
N ILE A 132 3.00 14.45 -8.24
CA ILE A 132 2.36 13.35 -8.97
C ILE A 132 1.98 13.85 -10.36
N VAL A 133 2.59 13.26 -11.38
CA VAL A 133 2.29 13.56 -12.79
C VAL A 133 1.47 12.41 -13.38
N VAL A 134 0.23 12.71 -13.78
CA VAL A 134 -0.64 11.76 -14.47
C VAL A 134 -0.33 11.81 -15.96
N LEU A 135 0.21 10.72 -16.50
CA LEU A 135 0.74 10.66 -17.87
C LEU A 135 -0.13 9.86 -18.83
N ASP A 136 -0.92 8.93 -18.32
CA ASP A 136 -1.75 8.04 -19.11
C ASP A 136 -2.97 7.63 -18.28
N GLU A 137 -4.14 7.66 -18.90
CA GLU A 137 -5.41 7.23 -18.30
C GLU A 137 -5.80 5.80 -18.72
N ALA A 138 -5.01 5.16 -19.59
CA ALA A 138 -5.26 3.80 -20.03
C ALA A 138 -5.11 2.79 -18.88
N GLU A 139 -6.07 1.86 -18.78
CA GLU A 139 -5.98 0.77 -17.83
C GLU A 139 -4.82 -0.17 -18.17
N LYS A 140 -4.13 -0.65 -17.12
CA LYS A 140 -3.12 -1.68 -17.27
C LYS A 140 -3.76 -2.96 -17.80
N GLU A 141 -3.20 -3.50 -18.88
CA GLU A 141 -3.65 -4.76 -19.48
C GLU A 141 -3.62 -5.94 -18.48
N VAL A 142 -2.65 -5.95 -17.57
CA VAL A 142 -2.53 -6.96 -16.50
C VAL A 142 -2.53 -6.28 -15.14
N GLY A 143 -3.54 -6.58 -14.33
CA GLY A 143 -3.63 -6.10 -12.95
C GLY A 143 -2.50 -6.63 -12.06
N SER A 144 -2.09 -5.85 -11.05
CA SER A 144 -0.91 -6.14 -10.23
C SER A 144 -0.93 -7.49 -9.52
N SER A 145 -2.09 -8.00 -9.09
CA SER A 145 -2.16 -9.32 -8.44
C SER A 145 -1.78 -10.46 -9.40
N ILE A 146 -2.26 -10.41 -10.65
CA ILE A 146 -1.91 -11.39 -11.69
C ILE A 146 -0.47 -11.19 -12.13
N GLY A 147 -0.04 -9.94 -12.32
CA GLY A 147 1.33 -9.60 -12.70
C GLY A 147 2.36 -10.11 -11.69
N MET A 148 2.16 -9.83 -10.40
CA MET A 148 3.06 -10.29 -9.34
C MET A 148 3.15 -11.82 -9.25
N ARG A 149 2.02 -12.53 -9.38
CA ARG A 149 2.02 -14.00 -9.41
C ARG A 149 2.83 -14.53 -10.59
N ARG A 150 2.59 -13.98 -11.78
CA ARG A 150 3.34 -14.36 -12.98
C ARG A 150 4.84 -14.09 -12.83
N SER A 151 5.23 -12.94 -12.27
CA SER A 151 6.63 -12.65 -11.99
C SER A 151 7.23 -13.66 -11.00
N MET A 152 6.49 -14.07 -9.98
CA MET A 152 6.93 -15.12 -9.04
C MET A 152 7.20 -16.45 -9.72
N GLU A 153 6.36 -16.80 -10.71
CA GLU A 153 6.44 -18.06 -11.44
C GLU A 153 7.55 -18.05 -12.51
N THR A 154 7.81 -16.89 -13.13
CA THR A 154 8.58 -16.84 -14.40
C THR A 154 9.81 -15.94 -14.38
N SER A 155 9.89 -14.92 -13.51
CA SER A 155 11.04 -14.02 -13.49
C SER A 155 12.19 -14.62 -12.69
N GLU A 156 13.33 -14.80 -13.33
CA GLU A 156 14.57 -15.20 -12.67
C GLU A 156 15.16 -14.05 -11.84
N LEU A 157 14.96 -12.80 -12.29
CA LEU A 157 15.45 -11.61 -11.61
C LEU A 157 14.75 -11.34 -10.27
N LEU A 158 13.46 -11.71 -10.14
CA LEU A 158 12.68 -11.42 -8.92
C LEU A 158 13.27 -12.13 -7.69
N LYS A 159 13.76 -13.37 -7.84
CA LYS A 159 14.34 -14.14 -6.74
C LYS A 159 15.59 -13.43 -6.19
N HIS A 160 16.51 -13.03 -7.07
CA HIS A 160 17.70 -12.29 -6.66
C HIS A 160 17.36 -10.93 -6.04
N ARG A 161 16.39 -10.21 -6.63
CA ARG A 161 15.90 -8.94 -6.08
C ARG A 161 15.42 -9.10 -4.64
N ALA A 162 14.54 -10.07 -4.38
CA ALA A 162 13.94 -10.27 -3.07
C ALA A 162 14.97 -10.69 -2.00
N HIS A 163 15.92 -11.56 -2.35
CA HIS A 163 16.88 -12.13 -1.39
C HIS A 163 18.12 -11.26 -1.16
N ALA A 164 18.67 -10.64 -2.20
CA ALA A 164 19.99 -9.98 -2.13
C ALA A 164 19.90 -8.45 -2.24
N VAL A 165 18.93 -7.91 -2.98
CA VAL A 165 18.91 -6.47 -3.30
C VAL A 165 18.05 -5.68 -2.32
N VAL A 166 16.81 -6.11 -2.12
CA VAL A 166 15.84 -5.37 -1.29
C VAL A 166 16.28 -5.23 0.17
N PRO A 167 16.81 -6.27 0.86
CA PRO A 167 17.23 -6.15 2.25
C PRO A 167 18.29 -5.06 2.45
N GLU A 168 19.23 -4.92 1.52
CA GLU A 168 20.26 -3.89 1.59
C GLU A 168 19.70 -2.50 1.27
N ARG A 169 18.82 -2.39 0.28
CA ARG A 169 18.14 -1.12 -0.02
C ARG A 169 17.32 -0.59 1.15
N ILE A 170 16.66 -1.48 1.91
CA ILE A 170 15.91 -1.08 3.10
C ILE A 170 16.82 -0.47 4.16
N LYS A 171 17.98 -1.08 4.43
CA LYS A 171 18.95 -0.52 5.38
C LYS A 171 19.41 0.87 4.93
N ARG A 172 19.80 0.99 3.66
CA ARG A 172 20.33 2.23 3.10
C ARG A 172 19.28 3.35 3.03
N ILE A 173 18.05 3.06 2.60
CA ILE A 173 17.00 4.08 2.52
C ILE A 173 16.57 4.51 3.92
N THR A 174 16.53 3.59 4.89
CA THR A 174 16.22 3.93 6.29
C THR A 174 17.29 4.86 6.87
N LEU A 175 18.57 4.62 6.57
CA LEU A 175 19.66 5.50 6.96
C LEU A 175 19.55 6.87 6.28
N ALA A 176 19.39 6.89 4.95
CA ALA A 176 19.26 8.12 4.18
C ALA A 176 18.10 9.00 4.68
N LEU A 177 16.97 8.38 5.02
CA LEU A 177 15.84 9.05 5.62
C LEU A 177 16.17 9.66 6.99
N LYS A 178 16.82 8.89 7.89
CA LYS A 178 17.22 9.38 9.22
C LYS A 178 18.24 10.52 9.17
N GLU A 179 19.10 10.53 8.16
CA GLU A 179 20.12 11.55 7.95
C GLU A 179 19.63 12.73 7.09
N ARG A 180 18.37 12.70 6.61
CA ARG A 180 17.83 13.63 5.61
C ARG A 180 18.72 13.76 4.36
N ASN A 181 19.38 12.66 3.98
CA ASN A 181 20.23 12.57 2.81
C ASN A 181 19.38 12.36 1.56
N PHE A 182 18.99 13.47 0.91
CA PHE A 182 18.12 13.44 -0.27
C PHE A 182 18.76 12.70 -1.44
N ASP A 183 20.06 12.89 -1.69
CA ASP A 183 20.74 12.29 -2.82
C ASP A 183 20.71 10.76 -2.76
N GLU A 184 21.04 10.18 -1.60
CA GLU A 184 21.00 8.73 -1.42
C GLU A 184 19.57 8.20 -1.41
N PHE A 185 18.63 8.93 -0.78
CA PHE A 185 17.20 8.62 -0.82
C PHE A 185 16.67 8.55 -2.26
N ALA A 186 16.91 9.58 -3.07
CA ALA A 186 16.45 9.68 -4.44
C ALA A 186 17.08 8.59 -5.30
N ARG A 187 18.41 8.38 -5.17
CA ARG A 187 19.13 7.34 -5.90
C ARG A 187 18.58 5.94 -5.62
N ILE A 188 18.25 5.62 -4.37
CA ILE A 188 17.66 4.31 -4.02
C ILE A 188 16.24 4.18 -4.56
N THR A 189 15.39 5.19 -4.37
CA THR A 189 14.00 5.19 -4.84
C THR A 189 13.93 5.00 -6.36
N MET A 190 14.74 5.75 -7.11
CA MET A 190 14.86 5.62 -8.58
C MET A 190 15.34 4.21 -8.98
N ALA A 191 16.43 3.74 -8.37
CA ALA A 191 17.00 2.44 -8.68
C ALA A 191 16.05 1.27 -8.34
N ASP A 192 15.22 1.41 -7.31
CA ASP A 192 14.23 0.40 -6.94
C ASP A 192 13.04 0.37 -7.89
N SER A 193 12.57 1.54 -8.34
CA SER A 193 11.56 1.61 -9.39
C SER A 193 12.05 0.97 -10.68
N ASN A 194 13.26 1.32 -11.14
CA ASN A 194 13.81 0.80 -12.38
C ASN A 194 13.98 -0.72 -12.34
N GLN A 195 14.46 -1.25 -11.21
CA GLN A 195 14.61 -2.69 -11.06
C GLN A 195 13.26 -3.42 -11.00
N LEU A 196 12.21 -2.83 -10.42
CA LEU A 196 10.87 -3.42 -10.52
C LEU A 196 10.43 -3.53 -11.98
N HIS A 197 10.64 -2.49 -12.78
CA HIS A 197 10.30 -2.53 -14.21
C HIS A 197 11.13 -3.57 -14.97
N ALA A 198 12.40 -3.77 -14.61
CA ALA A 198 13.22 -4.85 -15.15
C ALA A 198 12.63 -6.24 -14.81
N VAL A 199 12.14 -6.46 -13.59
CA VAL A 199 11.42 -7.70 -13.22
C VAL A 199 10.13 -7.88 -14.04
N CYS A 200 9.39 -6.80 -14.29
CA CYS A 200 8.20 -6.84 -15.13
C CYS A 200 8.53 -7.25 -16.58
N LEU A 201 9.65 -6.79 -17.13
CA LEU A 201 10.14 -7.16 -18.45
C LEU A 201 10.66 -8.61 -18.51
N ASP A 202 11.28 -9.08 -17.43
CA ASP A 202 11.80 -10.45 -17.28
C ASP A 202 10.68 -11.49 -17.03
N THR A 203 9.48 -11.04 -16.68
CA THR A 203 8.31 -11.91 -16.51
C THR A 203 7.87 -12.48 -17.86
N PHE A 204 7.33 -13.72 -17.91
CA PHE A 204 6.86 -14.33 -19.16
C PHE A 204 5.34 -14.65 -19.16
N PRO A 205 4.56 -14.16 -20.14
CA PRO A 205 4.95 -13.13 -21.12
C PRO A 205 5.22 -11.78 -20.41
N PRO A 206 6.07 -10.91 -21.01
CA PRO A 206 6.46 -9.63 -20.42
C PRO A 206 5.27 -8.77 -20.02
N LEU A 207 5.36 -8.16 -18.85
CA LEU A 207 4.36 -7.20 -18.39
C LEU A 207 4.67 -5.85 -19.01
N LYS A 208 3.72 -5.29 -19.76
CA LYS A 208 3.86 -3.96 -20.36
C LYS A 208 3.97 -2.91 -19.26
N VAL A 209 5.08 -2.17 -19.30
CA VAL A 209 5.27 -0.94 -18.54
C VAL A 209 5.29 0.18 -19.56
N SER A 210 4.44 1.19 -19.39
CA SER A 210 4.48 2.35 -20.29
C SER A 210 5.85 3.05 -20.18
N PRO A 211 6.53 3.37 -21.30
CA PRO A 211 7.82 4.06 -21.27
C PRO A 211 7.78 5.40 -20.52
N LEU A 212 6.62 6.05 -20.50
CA LEU A 212 6.36 7.29 -19.78
C LEU A 212 6.51 7.12 -18.25
N PHE A 213 6.23 5.93 -17.70
CA PHE A 213 6.40 5.63 -16.28
C PHE A 213 7.86 5.48 -15.86
N ILE A 214 8.76 5.10 -16.77
CA ILE A 214 10.19 5.00 -16.45
C ILE A 214 10.82 6.39 -16.25
N ALA A 215 10.32 7.38 -17.00
CA ALA A 215 10.77 8.78 -16.89
C ALA A 215 10.26 9.47 -15.62
N SER A 216 9.03 9.17 -15.17
CA SER A 216 8.42 9.86 -14.03
C SER A 216 8.98 9.45 -12.67
N THR A 217 9.44 8.20 -12.50
CA THR A 217 10.11 7.82 -11.24
C THR A 217 11.54 8.32 -11.14
N CYS A 218 12.12 8.86 -12.22
CA CYS A 218 13.48 9.43 -12.26
C CYS A 218 13.53 10.95 -12.05
N ALA A 219 12.38 11.62 -11.95
CA ALA A 219 12.27 13.07 -11.71
C ALA A 219 11.83 13.33 -10.26
N LEU A 220 12.72 13.06 -9.30
CA LEU A 220 12.65 13.59 -7.94
C LEU A 220 13.69 14.70 -7.80
#